data_AF-A0A847MZ20-F1
#
_entry.id   AF-A0A847MZ20-F1
#
_cell.length_a   1.000
_cell.length_b   1.000
_cell.length_c   1.000
_cell.angle_alpha   90.00
_cell.angle_beta   90.00
_cell.angle_gamma   90.00
#
_symmetry.space_group_name_H-M   'P 1'
#
loop_
_entity.id
_entity.type
_entity.pdbx_description
1 polymer ?
#
loop_
_entity_poly.entity_id
_entity_poly.type
_entity_poly.pdbx_seq_one_letter_code
_entity_poly.pdbx_strand_id
1 'polypeptide(L)'
;MSQDPAARPPQIRTVGELRESGHEQRSLRAEIRDNLVAMLAAGEDPWPGLHGFGATVIPQIERALLAGHDIVLLGERGQGKTRLLRSLVGLLDEWSPVIDGSELGEHPYEPITTESQRRAE
;
A
#
# COMPACT_ATOMS: atom_id res chain seq x y z
N MET A 1 9.72 1.14 -11.13
CA MET A 1 10.85 0.45 -10.46
C MET A 1 10.57 -1.04 -10.62
N SER A 2 11.36 -1.74 -11.43
CA SER A 2 11.23 -3.18 -11.67
C SER A 2 11.21 -3.91 -10.32
N GLN A 3 10.08 -4.52 -9.96
CA GLN A 3 9.96 -5.26 -8.72
C GLN A 3 10.83 -6.52 -8.82
N ASP A 4 11.89 -6.55 -8.02
CA ASP A 4 12.76 -7.70 -7.84
C ASP A 4 12.13 -8.63 -6.81
N PRO A 5 11.65 -9.83 -7.19
CA PRO A 5 11.08 -10.80 -6.24
C PRO A 5 12.10 -11.34 -5.21
N ALA A 6 13.34 -10.84 -5.23
CA ALA A 6 14.40 -11.11 -4.25
C ALA A 6 14.66 -9.93 -3.28
N ALA A 7 13.80 -8.93 -3.21
CA ALA A 7 13.93 -7.84 -2.23
C ALA A 7 13.93 -8.42 -0.80
N ARG A 8 15.09 -8.38 -0.15
CA ARG A 8 15.21 -8.83 1.23
C ARG A 8 14.53 -7.82 2.14
N PRO A 9 13.78 -8.26 3.17
CA PRO A 9 13.19 -7.34 4.12
C PRO A 9 14.29 -6.49 4.77
N PRO A 10 14.02 -5.19 5.04
CA PRO A 10 14.95 -4.34 5.75
C PRO A 10 15.38 -4.98 7.08
N GLN A 11 16.68 -4.94 7.39
CA GLN A 11 17.20 -5.44 8.66
C GLN A 11 17.13 -4.37 9.75
N ILE A 12 15.95 -3.79 9.95
CA ILE A 12 15.66 -2.79 10.97
C ILE A 12 15.00 -3.51 12.15
N ARG A 13 15.55 -3.34 13.34
CA ARG A 13 15.14 -4.06 14.56
C ARG A 13 14.61 -3.15 15.65
N THR A 14 14.89 -1.85 15.58
CA THR A 14 14.45 -0.87 16.58
C THR A 14 13.76 0.33 15.94
N VAL A 15 12.94 1.02 16.72
CA VAL A 15 12.32 2.29 16.30
C VAL A 15 13.38 3.37 16.03
N GLY A 16 14.52 3.32 16.73
CA GLY A 16 15.67 4.21 16.51
C GLY A 16 16.27 4.02 15.12
N GLU A 17 16.60 2.77 14.76
CA GLU A 17 17.09 2.42 13.42
C GLU A 17 16.06 2.77 12.33
N LEU A 18 14.76 2.61 12.61
CA LEU A 18 13.70 2.98 11.67
C LEU A 18 13.67 4.50 11.43
N ARG A 19 13.93 5.32 12.45
CA ARG A 19 14.04 6.78 12.28
C ARG A 19 15.31 7.16 11.52
N GLU A 20 16.43 6.50 11.81
CA GLU A 20 17.72 6.73 11.15
C GLU A 20 17.71 6.32 9.66
N SER A 21 16.88 5.34 9.27
CA SER A 21 16.70 4.97 7.86
C SER A 21 15.96 6.03 7.04
N GLY A 22 15.40 7.05 7.70
CA GLY A 22 14.57 8.07 7.06
C GLY A 22 13.16 7.59 6.72
N HIS A 23 12.66 6.54 7.40
CA HIS A 23 11.30 6.07 7.20
C HIS A 23 10.29 7.16 7.54
N GLU A 24 9.38 7.43 6.61
CA GLU A 24 8.25 8.33 6.82
C GLU A 24 6.96 7.52 6.87
N GLN A 25 6.22 7.63 7.98
CA GLN A 25 4.89 7.04 8.06
C GLN A 25 3.92 7.86 7.22
N ARG A 26 3.32 7.21 6.23
CA ARG A 26 2.30 7.81 5.36
C ARG A 26 0.95 7.18 5.66
N SER A 27 -0.13 7.94 5.44
CA SER A 27 -1.46 7.34 5.41
C SER A 27 -1.59 6.39 4.22
N LEU A 28 -2.39 5.33 4.35
CA LEU A 28 -2.68 4.39 3.27
C LEU A 28 -3.10 5.08 1.96
N ARG A 29 -3.93 6.13 2.07
CA ARG A 29 -4.37 6.90 0.89
C ARG A 29 -3.21 7.63 0.21
N ALA A 30 -2.28 8.18 0.99
CA ALA A 30 -1.10 8.87 0.45
C ALA A 30 -0.16 7.87 -0.22
N GLU A 31 0.13 6.74 0.43
CA GLU A 31 0.95 5.66 -0.12
C GLU A 31 0.43 5.15 -1.47
N ILE A 32 -0.85 4.75 -1.52
CA ILE A 32 -1.49 4.26 -2.76
C ILE A 32 -1.41 5.31 -3.87
N ARG A 33 -1.67 6.59 -3.55
CA ARG A 33 -1.62 7.68 -4.53
C ARG A 33 -0.22 7.89 -5.06
N ASP A 34 0.76 8.00 -4.17
CA ASP A 34 2.14 8.32 -4.54
C ASP A 34 2.75 7.18 -5.37
N ASN A 35 2.47 5.93 -4.98
CA ASN A 35 2.92 4.74 -5.70
C ASN A 35 2.22 4.62 -7.07
N LEU A 36 0.92 4.93 -7.16
CA LEU A 36 0.21 5.00 -8.44
C LEU A 36 0.83 6.05 -9.37
N VAL A 37 1.11 7.25 -8.87
CA VAL A 37 1.77 8.32 -9.66
C VAL A 37 3.14 7.85 -10.13
N ALA A 38 3.94 7.21 -9.28
CA ALA A 38 5.26 6.71 -9.63
C ALA A 38 5.20 5.65 -10.74
N MET A 39 4.28 4.68 -10.66
CA MET A 39 4.10 3.67 -11.69
C MET A 39 3.67 4.28 -13.02
N LEU A 40 2.66 5.17 -13.00
CA LEU A 40 2.18 5.84 -14.20
C LEU A 40 3.27 6.71 -14.85
N ALA A 41 4.06 7.42 -14.06
CA ALA A 41 5.19 8.22 -14.55
C ALA A 41 6.31 7.35 -15.15
N ALA A 42 6.51 6.13 -14.62
CA ALA A 42 7.45 5.16 -15.13
C ALA A 42 6.92 4.38 -16.37
N GLY A 43 5.65 4.56 -16.74
CA GLY A 43 5.01 3.78 -17.80
C GLY A 43 4.76 2.31 -17.43
N GLU A 44 4.76 2.00 -16.13
CA GLU A 44 4.50 0.66 -15.61
C GLU A 44 2.98 0.45 -15.46
N ASP A 45 2.46 -0.71 -15.87
CA ASP A 45 1.04 -1.05 -15.74
C ASP A 45 0.67 -1.34 -14.28
N PRO A 46 -0.15 -0.49 -13.61
CA PRO A 46 -0.58 -0.72 -12.24
C PRO A 46 -1.67 -1.80 -12.12
N TRP A 47 -2.24 -2.26 -13.24
CA TRP A 47 -3.44 -3.07 -13.28
C TRP A 47 -3.22 -4.44 -13.97
N PRO A 48 -2.20 -5.22 -13.54
CA PRO A 48 -1.83 -6.45 -14.24
C PRO A 48 -3.01 -7.43 -14.31
N GLY A 49 -3.32 -7.86 -15.53
CA GLY A 49 -4.38 -8.84 -15.80
C GLY A 49 -5.82 -8.28 -15.72
N LEU A 50 -6.02 -6.96 -15.66
CA LEU A 50 -7.34 -6.32 -15.81
C LEU A 50 -7.63 -5.95 -17.27
N HIS A 51 -7.80 -6.97 -18.11
CA HIS A 51 -8.14 -6.77 -19.52
C HIS A 51 -9.59 -6.27 -19.71
N GLY A 52 -9.81 -5.40 -20.70
CA GLY A 52 -11.14 -4.91 -21.07
C GLY A 52 -11.67 -3.73 -20.24
N PHE A 53 -10.95 -3.28 -19.21
CA PHE A 53 -11.35 -2.15 -18.36
C PHE A 53 -10.62 -0.83 -18.64
N GLY A 54 -9.64 -0.83 -19.55
CA GLY A 54 -8.76 0.32 -19.82
C GLY A 54 -9.48 1.58 -20.30
N ALA A 55 -10.59 1.43 -21.03
CA ALA A 55 -11.37 2.58 -21.53
C ALA A 55 -12.58 2.94 -20.64
N THR A 56 -12.81 2.23 -19.53
CA THR A 56 -14.04 2.37 -18.72
C THR A 56 -13.73 2.57 -17.24
N VAL A 57 -13.46 1.48 -16.52
CA VAL A 57 -13.35 1.45 -15.06
C VAL A 57 -11.98 1.93 -14.59
N ILE A 58 -10.90 1.50 -15.24
CA ILE A 58 -9.53 1.84 -14.82
C ILE A 58 -9.32 3.35 -14.70
N PRO A 59 -9.67 4.17 -15.72
CA PRO A 59 -9.48 5.62 -15.62
C PRO A 59 -10.29 6.26 -14.47
N GLN A 60 -11.45 5.69 -14.11
CA GLN A 60 -12.27 6.20 -13.01
C GLN A 60 -11.65 5.87 -11.65
N ILE A 61 -11.11 4.66 -11.51
CA ILE A 61 -10.39 4.23 -10.30
C ILE A 61 -9.13 5.05 -10.11
N GLU A 62 -8.31 5.23 -11.15
CA GLU A 62 -7.11 6.06 -11.07
C GLU A 62 -7.44 7.48 -10.60
N ARG A 63 -8.44 8.13 -11.21
CA ARG A 63 -8.89 9.46 -10.78
C ARG A 63 -9.37 9.48 -9.33
N ALA A 64 -10.13 8.48 -8.91
CA ALA A 64 -10.63 8.41 -7.54
C ALA A 64 -9.50 8.22 -6.51
N LEU A 65 -8.53 7.36 -6.80
CA LEU A 65 -7.35 7.13 -5.96
C LEU A 65 -6.47 8.39 -5.88
N LEU A 66 -6.22 9.04 -7.02
CA LEU A 66 -5.46 10.29 -7.07
C LEU A 66 -6.13 11.41 -6.27
N ALA A 67 -7.47 11.47 -6.29
CA ALA A 67 -8.25 12.42 -5.51
C ALA A 67 -8.43 12.01 -4.03
N GLY A 68 -8.00 10.81 -3.62
CA GLY A 68 -8.19 10.30 -2.26
C GLY A 68 -9.65 10.01 -1.90
N HIS A 69 -10.49 9.70 -2.89
CA HIS A 69 -11.91 9.41 -2.69
C HIS A 69 -12.14 8.00 -2.13
N ASP A 70 -13.23 7.85 -1.37
CA ASP A 70 -13.76 6.53 -1.04
C ASP A 70 -14.47 5.92 -2.25
N ILE A 71 -14.25 4.62 -2.50
CA ILE A 71 -14.71 3.94 -3.72
C ILE A 71 -15.65 2.79 -3.34
N VAL A 72 -16.81 2.72 -3.98
CA VAL A 72 -17.71 1.57 -3.90
C VAL A 72 -17.76 0.86 -5.26
N LEU A 73 -17.41 -0.43 -5.28
CA LEU A 73 -17.44 -1.24 -6.50
C LEU A 73 -18.78 -1.97 -6.63
N LEU A 74 -19.57 -1.58 -7.63
CA LEU A 74 -20.86 -2.18 -7.97
C LEU A 74 -20.78 -2.88 -9.33
N GLY A 75 -21.50 -3.99 -9.48
CA GLY A 75 -21.47 -4.81 -10.69
C GLY A 75 -21.95 -6.22 -10.43
N GLU A 76 -22.24 -6.97 -11.49
CA GLU A 76 -22.72 -8.34 -11.39
C GLU A 76 -21.62 -9.32 -10.96
N ARG A 77 -22.01 -10.53 -10.58
CA ARG A 77 -21.07 -11.60 -10.23
C ARG A 77 -20.19 -11.92 -11.45
N GLY A 78 -18.88 -11.97 -11.25
CA GLY A 78 -17.91 -12.31 -12.30
C GLY A 78 -17.36 -11.11 -13.08
N GLN A 79 -17.81 -9.89 -12.83
CA GLN A 79 -17.33 -8.68 -13.52
C GLN A 79 -15.99 -8.13 -12.99
N GLY A 80 -15.16 -8.95 -12.33
CA GLY A 80 -13.80 -8.55 -11.97
C GLY A 80 -13.63 -7.66 -10.74
N LYS A 81 -14.70 -7.31 -9.99
CA LYS A 81 -14.60 -6.49 -8.75
C LYS A 81 -13.53 -6.97 -7.76
N THR A 82 -13.53 -8.27 -7.45
CA THR A 82 -12.54 -8.88 -6.54
C THR A 82 -11.14 -8.94 -7.14
N ARG A 83 -11.00 -8.93 -8.47
CA ARG A 83 -9.71 -8.85 -9.13
C ARG A 83 -9.13 -7.44 -9.01
N LEU A 84 -9.97 -6.42 -9.21
CA LEU A 84 -9.60 -5.02 -9.04
C LEU A 84 -9.19 -4.69 -7.59
N LEU A 85 -9.93 -5.15 -6.59
CA LEU A 85 -9.52 -4.96 -5.19
C LEU A 85 -8.18 -5.62 -4.87
N ARG A 86 -7.89 -6.78 -5.46
CA ARG A 86 -6.62 -7.47 -5.26
C ARG A 86 -5.44 -6.77 -5.96
N SER A 87 -5.66 -6.13 -7.11
CA SER A 87 -4.60 -5.35 -7.76
C SER A 87 -4.20 -4.11 -6.97
N LEU A 88 -5.10 -3.54 -6.15
CA LEU A 88 -4.76 -2.39 -5.29
C LEU A 88 -3.65 -2.70 -4.28
N VAL A 89 -3.48 -3.96 -3.88
CA VAL A 89 -2.38 -4.37 -2.99
C VAL A 89 -1.02 -4.13 -3.66
N GLY A 90 -0.94 -4.20 -5.00
CA GLY A 90 0.28 -3.90 -5.75
C GLY A 90 0.70 -2.43 -5.73
N LEU A 91 -0.16 -1.53 -5.22
CA LEU A 91 0.16 -0.12 -5.01
C LEU A 91 0.69 0.16 -3.59
N LEU A 92 0.79 -0.85 -2.74
CA LEU A 92 1.38 -0.73 -1.40
C LEU A 92 2.86 -1.07 -1.44
N ASP A 93 3.60 -0.48 -0.51
CA ASP A 93 4.99 -0.82 -0.26
C ASP A 93 5.07 -2.29 0.18
N GLU A 94 6.12 -2.99 -0.26
CA GLU A 94 6.29 -4.42 0.01
C GLU A 94 6.41 -4.73 1.50
N TRP A 95 7.00 -3.80 2.25
CA TRP A 95 7.29 -3.95 3.67
C TRP A 95 6.73 -2.78 4.46
N SER A 96 6.02 -3.08 5.53
CA SER A 96 5.57 -2.10 6.52
C SER A 96 6.15 -2.47 7.89
N PRO A 97 6.71 -1.51 8.65
CA PRO A 97 7.30 -1.81 9.94
C PRO A 97 6.21 -2.11 10.97
N VAL A 98 6.48 -3.12 11.80
CA VAL A 98 5.54 -3.59 12.80
C VAL A 98 6.26 -3.84 14.12
N ILE A 99 5.59 -3.57 15.24
CA ILE A 99 6.10 -3.95 16.56
C ILE A 99 5.99 -5.46 16.70
N ASP A 100 7.13 -6.12 16.96
CA ASP A 100 7.16 -7.57 17.16
C ASP A 100 6.27 -7.99 18.33
N GLY A 101 5.43 -9.00 18.10
CA GLY A 101 4.44 -9.49 19.06
C GLY A 101 3.21 -8.60 19.26
N SER A 102 3.02 -7.52 18.48
CA SER A 102 1.77 -6.77 18.50
C SER A 102 0.63 -7.60 17.89
N GLU A 103 -0.49 -7.73 18.61
CA GLU A 103 -1.68 -8.44 18.14
C GLU A 103 -2.34 -7.75 16.94
N LEU A 104 -2.21 -6.44 16.84
CA LEU A 104 -2.86 -5.62 15.81
C LEU A 104 -1.94 -5.30 14.64
N GLY A 105 -0.67 -5.69 14.71
CA GLY A 105 0.34 -5.27 13.72
C GLY A 105 0.57 -3.75 13.78
N GLU A 106 0.79 -3.22 14.99
CA GLU A 106 0.92 -1.79 15.23
C GLU A 106 2.21 -1.22 14.64
N HIS A 107 2.08 -0.02 14.06
CA HIS A 107 3.22 0.73 13.57
C HIS A 107 4.03 1.31 14.75
N PRO A 108 5.38 1.19 14.76
CA PRO A 108 6.21 1.66 15.87
C PRO A 108 6.11 3.15 16.20
N TYR A 109 5.68 3.99 15.25
CA TYR A 109 5.51 5.43 15.51
C TYR A 109 4.17 5.80 16.12
N GLU A 110 3.15 4.94 16.00
CA GLU A 110 1.80 5.19 16.49
C GLU A 110 1.24 3.95 17.21
N PRO A 111 1.88 3.50 18.31
CA PRO A 111 1.39 2.37 19.08
C PRO A 111 0.07 2.70 19.81
N ILE A 112 -0.86 1.75 19.75
CA ILE A 112 -2.22 1.82 20.27
C ILE A 112 -2.33 1.15 21.64
N THR A 113 -1.83 -0.08 21.76
CA THR A 113 -1.92 -0.87 23.00
C THR A 113 -0.87 -0.41 24.01
N THR A 114 -1.18 -0.52 25.30
CA THR A 114 -0.24 -0.16 26.38
C THR A 114 1.06 -0.97 26.29
N GLU A 115 0.99 -2.22 25.86
CA GLU A 115 2.17 -3.05 25.67
C GLU A 115 3.04 -2.54 24.52
N SER A 116 2.45 -2.25 23.37
CA SER A 116 3.15 -1.69 22.22
C SER A 116 3.76 -0.32 22.50
N GLN A 117 3.08 0.52 23.27
CA GLN A 117 3.60 1.83 23.71
C GLN A 117 4.91 1.65 24.50
N ARG A 118 4.93 0.74 25.48
CA ARG A 118 6.15 0.45 26.27
C ARG A 118 7.29 -0.15 25.46
N ARG A 119 7.01 -0.83 24.35
CA ARG A 119 8.02 -1.41 23.45
C ARG A 119 8.57 -0.41 22.45
N ALA A 120 7.81 0.63 22.12
CA ALA A 120 8.15 1.65 21.14
C ALA A 120 8.86 2.88 21.76
N GLU A 121 8.91 2.97 23.10
CA GLU A 121 9.77 3.89 23.86
C GLU A 121 11.25 3.52 23.75
#